data_AF-A0A4Y6R8V4-F1
#
_entry.id   AF-A0A4Y6R8V4-F1
#
_cell.length_a   1.000
_cell.length_b   1.000
_cell.length_c   1.000
_cell.angle_alpha   90.00
_cell.angle_beta   90.00
_cell.angle_gamma   90.00
#
_symmetry.space_group_name_H-M   'P 1'
#
loop_
_entity.id
_entity.type
_entity.pdbx_description
1 polymer ?
#
loop_
_entity_poly.entity_id
_entity_poly.type
_entity_poly.pdbx_seq_one_letter_code
_entity_poly.pdbx_strand_id
1 'polypeptide(L)'
;MHNNILKWLGLCAMAVIIFICAVIAIRWAINFIAWTELDSGWAQAIGSVAALGVAIFVMHMQATRAETLARDIELRSLLRQANSVRIILDKMLTEISSITPALMDRQTAAQSLLEWKDAKIFIETSHVLNTVPVHALGSAQMVSGFMEIKEAANTLSDLLNEAKTIFDNGQTDPQQWNVDAIVRAAGYSKLRSKIAYSIYLKGVEKLSNNQDPRLDN
;
A
#
# COMPACT_ATOMS: atom_id res chain seq x y z
N MET A 1 -45.87 -71.82 -5.87
CA MET A 1 -45.49 -71.96 -4.45
C MET A 1 -44.10 -71.40 -4.12
N HIS A 2 -43.12 -71.40 -5.04
CA HIS A 2 -41.73 -70.98 -4.75
C HIS A 2 -41.54 -69.49 -4.36
N ASN A 3 -42.31 -68.57 -4.93
CA ASN A 3 -42.16 -67.13 -4.66
C ASN A 3 -42.61 -66.66 -3.26
N ASN A 4 -43.45 -67.43 -2.56
CA ASN A 4 -43.91 -67.05 -1.22
C ASN A 4 -42.89 -67.45 -0.14
N ILE A 5 -42.16 -68.55 -0.34
CA ILE A 5 -41.12 -69.02 0.59
C ILE A 5 -39.92 -68.06 0.58
N LEU A 6 -39.52 -67.55 -0.59
CA LEU A 6 -38.43 -66.58 -0.70
C LEU A 6 -38.73 -65.25 0.01
N LYS A 7 -39.98 -64.79 -0.05
CA LYS A 7 -40.44 -63.56 0.63
C LYS A 7 -40.46 -63.72 2.15
N TRP A 8 -40.93 -64.86 2.64
CA TRP A 8 -40.90 -65.19 4.07
C TRP A 8 -39.47 -65.31 4.61
N LEU A 9 -38.57 -65.93 3.83
CA LEU A 9 -37.17 -66.08 4.21
C LEU A 9 -36.44 -64.73 4.24
N GLY A 10 -36.74 -63.82 3.30
CA GLY A 10 -36.22 -62.45 3.30
C GLY A 10 -36.75 -61.61 4.48
N LEU A 11 -38.01 -61.76 4.84
CA LEU A 11 -38.62 -61.02 5.96
C LEU A 11 -38.07 -61.51 7.32
N CYS A 12 -37.83 -62.82 7.45
CA CYS A 12 -37.14 -63.39 8.61
C CYS A 12 -35.68 -62.90 8.73
N ALA A 13 -34.94 -62.83 7.61
CA ALA A 13 -33.57 -62.30 7.61
C ALA A 13 -33.51 -60.83 8.04
N MET A 14 -34.46 -60.01 7.58
CA MET A 14 -34.52 -58.59 7.97
C MET A 14 -34.85 -58.41 9.45
N ALA A 15 -35.77 -59.22 10.00
CA ALA A 15 -36.10 -59.19 11.41
C ALA A 15 -34.91 -59.56 12.30
N VAL A 16 -34.09 -60.52 11.88
CA VAL A 16 -32.86 -60.91 12.60
C VAL A 16 -31.82 -59.78 12.57
N ILE A 17 -31.64 -59.11 11.44
CA ILE A 17 -30.71 -57.97 11.33
C ILE A 17 -31.15 -56.82 12.24
N ILE A 18 -32.45 -56.49 12.25
CA ILE A 18 -33.00 -55.44 13.12
C ILE A 18 -32.80 -55.81 14.59
N PHE A 19 -33.02 -57.07 14.95
CA PHE A 19 -32.80 -57.55 16.32
C PHE A 19 -31.33 -57.45 16.74
N ILE A 20 -30.39 -57.84 15.89
CA ILE A 20 -28.94 -57.73 16.15
C ILE A 20 -28.54 -56.25 16.32
N CYS A 21 -29.01 -55.36 15.43
CA CYS A 21 -28.74 -53.93 15.53
C CYS A 21 -29.32 -53.33 16.83
N ALA A 22 -30.53 -53.73 17.23
CA ALA A 22 -31.14 -53.27 18.47
C ALA A 22 -30.35 -53.74 19.70
N VAL A 23 -29.89 -55.00 19.73
CA VAL A 23 -29.06 -55.52 20.83
C VAL A 23 -27.72 -54.80 20.90
N ILE A 24 -27.08 -54.50 19.76
CA ILE A 24 -25.84 -53.73 19.72
C ILE A 24 -26.06 -52.31 20.24
N ALA A 25 -27.14 -51.64 19.81
CA ALA A 25 -27.48 -50.29 20.26
C ALA A 25 -27.80 -50.23 21.76
N ILE A 26 -28.54 -51.22 22.27
CA ILE A 26 -28.83 -51.36 23.71
C ILE A 26 -27.55 -51.64 24.49
N ARG A 27 -26.67 -52.52 24.00
CA ARG A 27 -25.37 -52.80 24.61
C ARG A 27 -24.50 -51.54 24.66
N TRP A 28 -24.50 -50.75 23.58
CA TRP A 28 -23.83 -49.45 23.52
C TRP A 28 -24.42 -48.46 24.51
N ALA A 29 -25.75 -48.34 24.58
CA ALA A 29 -26.44 -47.43 25.50
C ALA A 29 -26.24 -47.80 26.97
N ILE A 30 -26.29 -49.09 27.32
CA ILE A 30 -26.02 -49.58 28.67
C ILE A 30 -24.56 -49.35 29.04
N ASN A 31 -23.62 -49.62 28.12
CA ASN A 31 -22.20 -49.30 28.34
C ASN A 31 -21.99 -47.78 28.46
N PHE A 32 -22.70 -46.96 27.68
CA PHE A 32 -22.61 -45.51 27.75
C PHE A 32 -23.12 -44.98 29.10
N ILE A 33 -24.23 -45.52 29.61
CA ILE A 33 -24.77 -45.18 30.94
C ILE A 33 -23.84 -45.68 32.05
N ALA A 34 -23.28 -46.88 31.92
CA ALA A 34 -22.29 -47.40 32.87
C ALA A 34 -20.99 -46.58 32.88
N TRP A 35 -20.61 -45.99 31.74
CA TRP A 35 -19.48 -45.06 31.64
C TRP A 35 -19.80 -43.67 32.21
N THR A 36 -21.07 -43.25 32.26
CA THR A 36 -21.45 -41.99 32.91
C THR A 36 -21.44 -42.06 34.45
N GLU A 37 -21.50 -43.26 35.03
CA GLU A 37 -21.34 -43.46 36.49
C GLU A 37 -19.86 -43.64 36.90
N LEU A 38 -18.98 -43.98 35.95
CA LEU A 38 -17.53 -44.08 36.15
C LEU A 38 -16.86 -42.73 35.86
N ASP A 39 -16.82 -41.91 36.91
CA ASP A 39 -15.93 -40.76 37.13
C ASP A 39 -15.92 -39.65 36.05
N SER A 40 -16.20 -38.41 36.48
CA SER A 40 -16.29 -37.21 35.63
C SER A 40 -14.99 -36.85 34.88
N GLY A 41 -13.89 -37.56 35.18
CA GLY A 41 -12.56 -37.36 34.60
C GLY A 41 -12.47 -37.59 33.08
N TRP A 42 -13.22 -38.55 32.51
CA TRP A 42 -13.16 -38.78 31.05
C TRP A 42 -13.91 -37.70 30.26
N ALA A 43 -15.07 -37.26 30.76
CA ALA A 43 -15.85 -36.17 30.18
C ALA A 43 -15.09 -34.84 30.31
N GLN A 44 -14.40 -34.63 31.43
CA GLN A 44 -13.49 -33.50 31.64
C GLN A 44 -12.29 -33.54 30.67
N ALA A 45 -11.70 -34.71 30.43
CA ALA A 45 -10.60 -34.87 29.49
C ALA A 45 -11.04 -34.53 28.05
N ILE A 46 -12.17 -35.05 27.58
CA ILE A 46 -12.72 -34.73 26.25
C ILE A 46 -13.09 -33.23 26.16
N GLY A 47 -13.73 -32.68 27.19
CA GLY A 47 -14.07 -31.26 27.27
C GLY A 47 -12.84 -30.35 27.23
N SER A 48 -11.75 -30.74 27.90
CA SER A 48 -10.49 -29.97 27.91
C SER A 48 -9.79 -29.97 26.56
N VAL A 49 -9.77 -31.10 25.84
CA VAL A 49 -9.20 -31.20 24.48
C VAL A 49 -10.05 -30.42 23.48
N ALA A 50 -11.38 -30.50 23.58
CA ALA A 50 -12.28 -29.72 22.74
C ALA A 50 -12.12 -28.20 23.00
N ALA A 51 -12.03 -27.78 24.26
CA ALA A 51 -11.79 -26.39 24.63
C ALA A 51 -10.43 -25.88 24.12
N LEU A 52 -9.39 -26.71 24.18
CA LEU A 52 -8.07 -26.38 23.63
C LEU A 52 -8.11 -26.25 22.10
N GLY A 53 -8.85 -27.11 21.41
CA GLY A 53 -9.09 -26.99 19.96
C GLY A 53 -9.81 -25.70 19.58
N VAL A 54 -10.87 -25.33 20.32
CA VAL A 54 -11.60 -24.07 20.12
C VAL A 54 -10.71 -22.86 20.43
N ALA A 55 -9.89 -22.93 21.50
CA ALA A 55 -8.97 -21.86 21.85
C ALA A 55 -7.91 -21.63 20.76
N ILE A 56 -7.32 -22.70 20.22
CA ILE A 56 -6.37 -22.61 19.09
C ILE A 56 -7.07 -22.03 17.85
N PHE A 57 -8.28 -22.48 17.54
CA PHE A 57 -9.05 -21.96 16.40
C PHE A 57 -9.36 -20.47 16.54
N VAL A 58 -9.82 -20.04 17.72
CA VAL A 58 -10.09 -18.64 18.03
C VAL A 58 -8.80 -17.81 18.00
N MET A 59 -7.70 -18.32 18.53
CA MET A 59 -6.40 -17.66 18.49
C MET A 59 -5.90 -17.50 17.05
N HIS A 60 -6.08 -18.51 16.21
CA HIS A 60 -5.74 -18.45 14.79
C HIS A 60 -6.61 -17.40 14.07
N MET A 61 -7.93 -17.41 14.28
CA MET A 61 -8.81 -16.36 13.75
C MET A 61 -8.42 -14.96 14.22
N GLN A 62 -8.05 -14.80 15.49
CA GLN A 62 -7.60 -13.51 16.03
C GLN A 62 -6.26 -13.08 15.42
N ALA A 63 -5.31 -14.00 15.25
CA ALA A 63 -4.03 -13.72 14.61
C ALA A 63 -4.21 -13.27 13.15
N THR A 64 -5.04 -13.96 12.38
CA THR A 64 -5.36 -13.57 11.00
C THR A 64 -6.05 -12.20 10.95
N ARG A 65 -7.01 -11.94 11.85
CA ARG A 65 -7.68 -10.63 11.93
C ARG A 65 -6.71 -9.52 12.33
N ALA A 66 -5.82 -9.78 13.27
CA ALA A 66 -4.79 -8.82 13.69
C ALA A 66 -3.81 -8.52 12.55
N GLU A 67 -3.43 -9.51 11.76
CA GLU A 67 -2.59 -9.33 10.57
C GLU A 67 -3.29 -8.47 9.52
N THR A 68 -4.58 -8.74 9.23
CA THR A 68 -5.35 -7.90 8.29
C THR A 68 -5.50 -6.46 8.78
N LEU A 69 -5.77 -6.26 10.08
CA LEU A 69 -5.88 -4.94 10.68
C LEU A 69 -4.54 -4.18 10.63
N ALA A 70 -3.43 -4.87 10.89
CA ALA A 70 -2.10 -4.29 10.81
C ALA A 70 -1.75 -3.83 9.39
N ARG A 71 -2.05 -4.66 8.37
CA ARG A 71 -1.89 -4.31 6.96
C ARG A 71 -2.74 -3.11 6.56
N ASP A 72 -4.00 -3.05 7.01
CA ASP A 72 -4.89 -1.92 6.74
C ASP A 72 -4.37 -0.61 7.36
N ILE A 73 -3.86 -0.68 8.60
CA ILE A 73 -3.26 0.47 9.28
C ILE A 73 -2.01 0.94 8.54
N GLU A 74 -1.16 0.00 8.10
CA GLU A 74 0.05 0.30 7.33
C GLU A 74 -0.29 0.96 5.99
N LEU A 75 -1.23 0.42 5.21
CA LEU A 75 -1.67 1.01 3.94
C LEU A 75 -2.23 2.42 4.13
N ARG A 76 -3.04 2.65 5.17
CA ARG A 76 -3.56 3.99 5.51
C ARG A 76 -2.43 4.96 5.89
N SER A 77 -1.42 4.48 6.61
CA SER A 77 -0.24 5.27 6.97
C SER A 77 0.53 5.67 5.71
N LEU A 78 0.79 4.71 4.80
CA LEU A 78 1.46 4.96 3.53
C LEU A 78 0.68 5.94 2.65
N LEU A 79 -0.65 5.83 2.58
CA LEU A 79 -1.48 6.77 1.83
C LEU A 79 -1.47 8.18 2.41
N ARG A 80 -1.51 8.32 3.74
CA ARG A 80 -1.38 9.62 4.40
C ARG A 80 -0.04 10.26 4.06
N GLN A 81 1.04 9.48 4.14
CA GLN A 81 2.38 9.96 3.79
C GLN A 81 2.49 10.35 2.31
N ALA A 82 1.96 9.53 1.40
CA ALA A 82 1.92 9.81 -0.02
C ALA A 82 1.13 11.10 -0.33
N ASN A 83 0.04 11.37 0.39
CA ASN A 83 -0.71 12.62 0.27
C ASN A 83 0.07 13.82 0.82
N SER A 84 0.79 13.67 1.92
CA SER A 84 1.67 14.74 2.43
C SER A 84 2.79 15.08 1.44
N VAL A 85 3.43 14.07 0.85
CA VAL A 85 4.47 14.28 -0.18
C VAL A 85 3.89 14.89 -1.45
N ARG A 86 2.66 14.50 -1.83
CA ARG A 86 1.97 15.10 -2.97
C ARG A 86 1.83 16.62 -2.82
N ILE A 87 1.49 17.13 -1.64
CA ILE A 87 1.39 18.59 -1.41
C ILE A 87 2.72 19.30 -1.68
N ILE A 88 3.84 18.68 -1.28
CA ILE A 88 5.18 19.22 -1.54
C ILE A 88 5.48 19.20 -3.04
N LEU A 89 5.13 18.11 -3.74
CA LEU A 89 5.29 18.00 -5.19
C LEU A 89 4.40 18.99 -5.96
N ASP A 90 3.17 19.21 -5.51
CA ASP A 90 2.24 20.18 -6.11
C ASP A 90 2.78 21.60 -5.99
N LYS A 91 3.29 21.95 -4.81
CA LYS A 91 3.99 23.22 -4.60
C LYS A 91 5.21 23.30 -5.52
N MET A 92 6.07 22.29 -5.54
CA MET A 92 7.26 22.26 -6.38
C MET A 92 6.94 22.44 -7.87
N LEU A 93 5.89 21.77 -8.38
CA LEU A 93 5.45 21.92 -9.78
C LEU A 93 4.91 23.31 -10.08
N THR A 94 4.24 23.92 -9.12
CA THR A 94 3.75 25.29 -9.23
C THR A 94 4.94 26.24 -9.33
N GLU A 95 5.94 26.08 -8.46
CA GLU A 95 7.16 26.88 -8.49
C GLU A 95 7.97 26.64 -9.78
N ILE A 96 8.16 25.40 -10.23
CA ILE A 96 8.81 25.12 -11.53
C ILE A 96 8.04 25.80 -12.67
N SER A 97 6.70 25.76 -12.63
CA SER A 97 5.85 26.33 -13.67
C SER A 97 5.82 27.85 -13.68
N SER A 98 5.94 28.51 -12.52
CA SER A 98 6.04 29.97 -12.39
C SER A 98 7.42 30.48 -12.83
N ILE A 99 8.46 29.70 -12.57
CA ILE A 99 9.85 30.02 -12.87
C ILE A 99 10.19 29.83 -14.34
N THR A 100 9.69 28.76 -14.96
CA THR A 100 10.09 28.40 -16.32
C THR A 100 9.88 29.53 -17.34
N PRO A 101 8.75 30.27 -17.39
CA PRO A 101 8.56 31.37 -18.34
C PRO A 101 9.62 32.46 -18.21
N ALA A 102 9.98 32.83 -16.98
CA ALA A 102 11.00 33.84 -16.70
C ALA A 102 12.42 33.38 -17.10
N LEU A 103 12.70 32.07 -17.04
CA LEU A 103 13.94 31.50 -17.55
C LEU A 103 13.95 31.26 -19.07
N MET A 104 12.77 31.22 -19.71
CA MET A 104 12.65 30.93 -21.14
C MET A 104 12.76 32.17 -22.04
N ASP A 105 12.51 33.36 -21.51
CA ASP A 105 12.67 34.60 -22.27
C ASP A 105 14.12 35.10 -22.14
N ARG A 106 14.85 35.19 -23.27
CA ARG A 106 16.27 35.57 -23.31
C ARG A 106 16.56 36.96 -22.73
N GLN A 107 15.66 37.93 -22.92
CA GLN A 107 15.86 39.31 -22.44
C GLN A 107 15.53 39.43 -20.96
N THR A 108 14.49 38.74 -20.51
CA THR A 108 14.12 38.73 -19.11
C THR A 108 14.78 37.62 -18.30
N ALA A 109 15.47 36.63 -18.85
CA ALA A 109 16.15 35.61 -18.05
C ALA A 109 17.22 36.26 -17.18
N ALA A 110 18.05 37.13 -17.78
CA ALA A 110 19.04 37.90 -17.05
C ALA A 110 18.41 38.83 -16.00
N GLN A 111 17.35 39.58 -16.34
CA GLN A 111 16.69 40.50 -15.39
C GLN A 111 15.81 39.79 -14.33
N SER A 112 15.13 38.72 -14.70
CA SER A 112 14.28 37.91 -13.82
C SER A 112 15.10 37.17 -12.79
N LEU A 113 16.31 36.71 -13.17
CA LEU A 113 17.28 36.14 -12.23
C LEU A 113 17.74 37.15 -11.17
N LEU A 114 17.66 38.46 -11.45
CA LEU A 114 18.02 39.56 -10.54
C LEU A 114 16.89 40.01 -9.63
N GLU A 115 15.66 40.00 -10.13
CA GLU A 115 14.48 40.48 -9.39
C GLU A 115 13.75 39.36 -8.64
N TRP A 116 14.26 38.12 -8.67
CA TRP A 116 13.53 36.96 -8.18
C TRP A 116 13.45 36.87 -6.67
N LYS A 117 12.44 37.56 -6.14
CA LYS A 117 11.91 37.37 -4.78
C LYS A 117 11.42 35.94 -4.54
N ASP A 118 10.98 35.25 -5.60
CA ASP A 118 10.47 33.88 -5.56
C ASP A 118 11.58 32.81 -5.64
N ALA A 119 12.82 33.16 -5.99
CA ALA A 119 13.98 32.24 -5.93
C ALA A 119 14.13 31.62 -4.54
N LYS A 120 13.93 32.43 -3.50
CA LYS A 120 14.04 31.99 -2.11
C LYS A 120 12.99 30.94 -1.78
N ILE A 121 11.74 31.15 -2.21
CA ILE A 121 10.62 30.23 -1.98
C ILE A 121 10.86 28.91 -2.72
N PHE A 122 11.41 28.98 -3.95
CA PHE A 122 11.81 27.81 -4.72
C PHE A 122 12.94 27.02 -4.04
N ILE A 123 14.01 27.69 -3.61
CA ILE A 123 15.15 27.06 -2.94
C ILE A 123 14.71 26.42 -1.62
N GLU A 124 13.87 27.11 -0.83
CA GLU A 124 13.28 26.55 0.39
C GLU A 124 12.41 25.32 0.10
N THR A 125 11.58 25.37 -0.95
CA THR A 125 10.73 24.24 -1.35
C THR A 125 11.57 23.06 -1.87
N SER A 126 12.64 23.33 -2.60
CA SER A 126 13.62 22.32 -3.02
C SER A 126 14.35 21.70 -1.83
N HIS A 127 14.71 22.50 -0.83
CA HIS A 127 15.31 21.98 0.41
C HIS A 127 14.32 21.07 1.16
N VAL A 128 13.05 21.48 1.30
CA VAL A 128 12.00 20.65 1.90
C VAL A 128 11.83 19.35 1.11
N LEU A 129 11.82 19.41 -0.23
CA LEU A 129 11.77 18.24 -1.09
C LEU A 129 12.95 17.29 -0.82
N ASN A 130 14.15 17.82 -0.58
CA ASN A 130 15.34 17.01 -0.28
C ASN A 130 15.28 16.30 1.09
N THR A 131 14.43 16.74 2.01
CA THR A 131 14.24 16.09 3.33
C THR A 131 13.27 14.91 3.30
N VAL A 132 12.54 14.69 2.21
CA VAL A 132 11.52 13.64 2.14
C VAL A 132 12.19 12.25 2.13
N PRO A 133 11.80 11.33 3.05
CA PRO A 133 12.33 9.98 3.09
C PRO A 133 11.77 9.15 1.93
N VAL A 134 12.54 9.06 0.84
CA VAL A 134 12.14 8.36 -0.41
C VAL A 134 11.78 6.89 -0.16
N HIS A 135 12.48 6.22 0.76
CA HIS A 135 12.23 4.82 1.10
C HIS A 135 10.85 4.60 1.75
N ALA A 136 10.21 5.64 2.27
CA ALA A 136 8.93 5.55 2.94
C ALA A 136 7.73 5.76 1.99
N LEU A 137 7.96 5.98 0.69
CA LEU A 137 6.89 6.20 -0.29
C LEU A 137 6.10 4.94 -0.64
N GLY A 138 6.55 3.73 -0.27
CA GLY A 138 5.77 2.49 -0.36
C GLY A 138 5.49 1.96 -1.79
N SER A 139 5.88 2.65 -2.86
CA SER A 139 5.78 2.16 -4.24
C SER A 139 6.94 2.63 -5.09
N ALA A 140 7.47 1.74 -5.94
CA ALA A 140 8.51 2.05 -6.91
C ALA A 140 8.12 3.19 -7.86
N GLN A 141 6.83 3.30 -8.21
CA GLN A 141 6.32 4.36 -9.08
C GLN A 141 6.32 5.73 -8.39
N MET A 142 5.94 5.77 -7.11
CA MET A 142 6.03 6.99 -6.30
C MET A 142 7.49 7.40 -6.10
N VAL A 143 8.38 6.45 -5.81
CA VAL A 143 9.83 6.72 -5.70
C VAL A 143 10.39 7.28 -6.99
N SER A 144 10.12 6.64 -8.13
CA SER A 144 10.62 7.08 -9.43
C SER A 144 10.10 8.48 -9.79
N GLY A 145 8.79 8.71 -9.70
CA GLY A 145 8.21 10.02 -9.98
C GLY A 145 8.73 11.12 -9.04
N PHE A 146 8.90 10.80 -7.76
CA PHE A 146 9.48 11.72 -6.79
C PHE A 146 10.94 12.08 -7.13
N MET A 147 11.78 11.09 -7.43
CA MET A 147 13.21 11.31 -7.71
C MET A 147 13.41 12.16 -8.97
N GLU A 148 12.60 11.93 -9.99
CA GLU A 148 12.64 12.70 -11.24
C GLU A 148 12.23 14.18 -11.02
N ILE A 149 11.22 14.45 -10.19
CA ILE A 149 10.85 15.83 -9.81
C ILE A 149 11.95 16.48 -8.98
N LYS A 150 12.53 15.74 -8.03
CA LYS A 150 13.65 16.19 -7.20
C LYS A 150 14.88 16.54 -8.03
N GLU A 151 15.22 15.71 -9.01
CA GLU A 151 16.33 15.98 -9.91
C GLU A 151 16.08 17.23 -10.76
N ALA A 152 14.87 17.38 -11.32
CA ALA A 152 14.49 18.58 -12.05
C ALA A 152 14.55 19.85 -11.18
N ALA A 153 14.10 19.77 -9.92
CA ALA A 153 14.17 20.86 -8.96
C ALA A 153 15.61 21.24 -8.60
N ASN A 154 16.49 20.24 -8.38
CA ASN A 154 17.90 20.46 -8.07
C ASN A 154 18.63 21.09 -9.26
N THR A 155 18.44 20.59 -10.48
CA THR A 155 19.03 21.19 -11.69
C THR A 155 18.66 22.66 -11.84
N LEU A 156 17.39 23.00 -11.61
CA LEU A 156 16.95 24.41 -11.64
C LEU A 156 17.56 25.20 -10.48
N SER A 157 17.60 24.64 -9.28
CA SER A 157 18.23 25.28 -8.12
C SER A 157 19.71 25.60 -8.36
N ASP A 158 20.45 24.68 -8.97
CA ASP A 158 21.87 24.85 -9.29
C ASP A 158 22.08 25.96 -10.33
N LEU A 159 21.24 25.99 -11.38
CA LEU A 159 21.28 27.07 -12.39
C LEU A 159 20.95 28.44 -11.78
N LEU A 160 20.03 28.49 -10.83
CA LEU A 160 19.69 29.73 -10.12
C LEU A 160 20.83 30.20 -9.21
N ASN A 161 21.47 29.26 -8.51
CA ASN A 161 22.62 29.59 -7.68
C ASN A 161 23.81 30.06 -8.53
N GLU A 162 24.07 29.39 -9.66
CA GLU A 162 25.11 29.80 -10.62
C GLU A 162 24.83 31.22 -11.13
N ALA A 163 23.62 31.48 -11.62
CA ALA A 163 23.22 32.81 -12.08
C ALA A 163 23.38 33.90 -11.00
N LYS A 164 23.00 33.58 -9.75
CA LYS A 164 23.16 34.47 -8.61
C LYS A 164 24.64 34.77 -8.34
N THR A 165 25.50 33.74 -8.34
CA THR A 165 26.94 33.93 -8.09
C THR A 165 27.62 34.78 -9.16
N ILE A 166 27.25 34.61 -10.43
CA ILE A 166 27.79 35.43 -11.53
C ILE A 166 27.37 36.89 -11.33
N PHE A 167 26.12 37.13 -10.91
CA PHE A 167 25.65 38.49 -10.63
C PHE A 167 26.32 39.13 -9.42
N ASP A 168 26.42 38.43 -8.30
CA ASP A 168 27.05 38.94 -7.07
C ASP A 168 28.54 39.32 -7.30
N ASN A 169 29.19 38.68 -8.28
CA ASN A 169 30.56 39.00 -8.71
C ASN A 169 30.66 40.23 -9.64
N GLY A 170 29.56 40.95 -9.89
CA GLY A 170 29.54 42.15 -10.72
C GLY A 170 29.69 41.90 -12.23
N GLN A 171 29.63 40.64 -12.67
CA GLN A 171 29.64 40.28 -14.09
C GLN A 171 28.24 40.36 -14.67
N THR A 172 27.92 41.51 -15.27
CA THR A 172 26.62 41.78 -15.88
C THR A 172 26.53 41.42 -17.36
N ASP A 173 27.56 40.78 -17.94
CA ASP A 173 27.58 40.46 -19.37
C ASP A 173 26.73 39.21 -19.67
N PRO A 174 25.54 39.34 -20.29
CA PRO A 174 24.67 38.21 -20.59
C PRO A 174 25.27 37.24 -21.60
N GLN A 175 26.35 37.61 -22.30
CA GLN A 175 27.07 36.71 -23.22
C GLN A 175 27.88 35.63 -22.50
N GLN A 176 28.23 35.82 -21.22
CA GLN A 176 28.86 34.77 -20.42
C GLN A 176 27.86 33.73 -19.91
N TRP A 177 26.57 34.05 -19.97
CA TRP A 177 25.51 33.17 -19.52
C TRP A 177 25.18 32.26 -20.70
N ASN A 178 25.26 30.94 -20.52
CA ASN A 178 24.77 30.02 -21.53
C ASN A 178 23.24 30.00 -21.49
N VAL A 179 22.62 31.11 -21.92
CA VAL A 179 21.18 31.33 -21.84
C VAL A 179 20.42 30.23 -22.59
N ASP A 180 20.98 29.70 -23.68
CA ASP A 180 20.38 28.57 -24.40
C ASP A 180 20.40 27.27 -23.60
N ALA A 181 21.45 27.02 -22.80
CA ALA A 181 21.45 25.89 -21.87
C ALA A 181 20.43 26.08 -20.74
N ILE A 182 20.30 27.29 -20.20
CA ILE A 182 19.34 27.62 -19.14
C ILE A 182 17.89 27.47 -19.64
N VAL A 183 17.56 28.03 -20.81
CA VAL A 183 16.24 27.93 -21.44
C VAL A 183 15.89 26.46 -21.72
N ARG A 184 16.84 25.68 -22.27
CA ARG A 184 16.63 24.24 -22.52
C ARG A 184 16.45 23.45 -21.23
N ALA A 185 17.26 23.71 -20.21
CA ALA A 185 17.17 23.04 -18.92
C ALA A 185 15.85 23.36 -18.20
N ALA A 186 15.37 24.60 -18.26
CA ALA A 186 14.08 25.00 -17.70
C ALA A 186 12.91 24.32 -18.42
N GLY A 187 12.90 24.33 -19.77
CA GLY A 187 11.89 23.66 -20.56
C GLY A 187 11.86 22.13 -20.32
N TYR A 188 13.04 21.50 -20.29
CA TYR A 188 13.18 20.07 -20.02
C TYR A 188 12.72 19.72 -18.60
N SER A 189 13.11 20.50 -17.59
CA SER A 189 12.73 20.30 -16.18
C SER A 189 11.22 20.43 -15.97
N LYS A 190 10.56 21.37 -16.66
CA LYS A 190 9.09 21.50 -16.63
C LYS A 190 8.38 20.31 -17.27
N LEU A 191 8.86 19.82 -18.41
CA LEU A 191 8.25 18.66 -19.07
C LEU A 191 8.47 17.38 -18.25
N ARG A 192 9.70 17.15 -17.81
CA ARG A 192 10.11 15.99 -17.01
C ARG A 192 9.34 15.92 -15.70
N SER A 193 9.24 17.03 -14.97
CA SER A 193 8.49 17.08 -13.71
C SER A 193 6.99 16.78 -13.88
N LYS A 194 6.35 17.25 -14.97
CA LYS A 194 4.96 16.89 -15.29
C LYS A 194 4.75 15.41 -15.57
N ILE A 195 5.64 14.81 -16.36
CA ILE A 195 5.59 13.37 -16.67
C ILE A 195 5.80 12.56 -15.39
N ALA A 196 6.83 12.90 -14.62
CA ALA A 196 7.16 12.27 -13.35
C ALA A 196 6.03 12.37 -12.33
N TYR A 197 5.32 13.50 -12.28
CA TYR A 197 4.15 13.66 -11.42
C TYR A 197 3.01 12.72 -11.80
N SER A 198 2.78 12.50 -13.10
CA SER A 198 1.78 11.51 -13.54
C SER A 198 2.16 10.08 -13.12
N ILE A 199 3.46 9.74 -13.13
CA ILE A 199 3.96 8.45 -12.66
C ILE A 199 3.77 8.32 -11.15
N TYR A 200 4.04 9.40 -10.40
CA TYR A 200 3.78 9.47 -8.97
C TYR A 200 2.30 9.22 -8.65
N LEU A 201 1.39 9.93 -9.33
CA LEU A 201 -0.05 9.77 -9.14
C LEU A 201 -0.55 8.35 -9.44
N LYS A 202 -0.04 7.70 -10.50
CA LYS A 202 -0.35 6.29 -10.77
C LYS A 202 0.07 5.38 -9.62
N GLY A 203 1.20 5.68 -8.98
CA GLY A 203 1.65 4.97 -7.79
C GLY A 203 0.72 5.15 -6.59
N VAL A 204 0.22 6.37 -6.37
CA VAL A 204 -0.78 6.68 -5.32
C VAL A 204 -2.11 5.97 -5.61
N GLU A 205 -2.57 5.97 -6.86
CA GLU A 205 -3.80 5.31 -7.29
C GLU A 205 -3.74 3.80 -7.04
N LYS A 206 -2.63 3.14 -7.41
CA LYS A 206 -2.42 1.72 -7.11
C LYS A 206 -2.43 1.43 -5.61
N LEU A 207 -1.80 2.30 -4.81
CA LEU A 207 -1.80 2.17 -3.35
C LEU A 207 -3.22 2.31 -2.78
N SER A 208 -4.01 3.23 -3.34
CA SER A 208 -5.42 3.45 -2.97
C SER A 208 -6.31 2.26 -3.35
N ASN A 209 -6.15 1.71 -4.55
CA ASN A 209 -6.94 0.57 -5.02
C ASN A 209 -6.67 -0.69 -4.20
N ASN A 210 -5.43 -0.88 -3.74
CA ASN A 210 -5.08 -1.97 -2.81
C ASN A 210 -5.73 -1.82 -1.42
N GLN A 211 -6.30 -0.66 -1.07
CA GLN A 211 -7.01 -0.42 0.18
C GLN A 211 -8.50 -0.82 0.11
N ASP A 212 -9.05 -1.04 -1.10
CA ASP A 212 -10.47 -1.35 -1.30
C ASP A 212 -10.67 -2.67 -2.07
N PRO A 213 -10.53 -3.84 -1.41
CA PRO A 213 -10.72 -5.15 -2.06
C PRO A 213 -12.18 -5.43 -2.47
N ARG A 214 -13.10 -4.45 -2.34
CA ARG A 214 -14.50 -4.56 -2.75
C ARG A 214 -14.73 -4.33 -4.24
N LEU A 215 -13.70 -3.97 -5.01
CA LEU A 215 -13.79 -3.75 -6.46
C LEU A 215 -13.50 -5.00 -7.30
N ASP A 216 -13.14 -6.12 -6.68
CA ASP A 216 -12.82 -7.39 -7.36
C ASP A 216 -13.93 -8.47 -7.24
N ASN A 217 -15.17 -8.09 -6.87
CA ASN A 217 -16.33 -9.00 -6.86
C ASN A 217 -17.51 -8.44 -7.67
#